data_AF-A0A2D7RHM1-F1
#
_entry.id   AF-A0A2D7RHM1-F1
#
_cell.length_a   1.000
_cell.length_b   1.000
_cell.length_c   1.000
_cell.angle_alpha   90.00
_cell.angle_beta   90.00
_cell.angle_gamma   90.00
#
_symmetry.space_group_name_H-M   'P 1'
#
loop_
_entity.id
_entity.type
_entity.pdbx_description
1 polymer ?
#
loop_
_entity_poly.entity_id
_entity_poly.type
_entity_poly.pdbx_seq_one_letter_code
_entity_poly.pdbx_strand_id
1 'polypeptide(L)'
;MIKQTEVENLRGISISVKSFYLKKFLSGKIINYKFKNILTIYNNGKNTIQILSNHKKIFYLYGNSFLNKQIRHKPILKPGNKLKLEFNYSLKTHIATIFGYFSIICLNSTTKFKAYIPVIKLFANETLN
;
A
#
# COMPACT_ATOMS: atom_id res chain seq x y z
N MET A 1 -1.23 -18.59 5.92
CA MET A 1 -1.03 -17.13 6.06
C MET A 1 0.28 -16.75 5.37
N ILE A 2 0.25 -16.25 4.12
CA ILE A 2 1.47 -15.89 3.40
C ILE A 2 1.88 -14.48 3.83
N LYS A 3 3.00 -14.37 4.55
CA LYS A 3 3.59 -13.11 4.99
C LYS A 3 4.68 -12.72 3.98
N GLN A 4 4.30 -12.07 2.89
CA GLN A 4 5.29 -11.40 2.04
C GLN A 4 5.63 -10.05 2.68
N THR A 5 6.90 -9.85 3.01
CA THR A 5 7.44 -8.58 3.47
C THR A 5 8.51 -8.18 2.47
N GLU A 6 8.14 -7.29 1.54
CA GLU A 6 9.10 -6.66 0.63
C GLU A 6 9.42 -5.25 1.15
N VAL A 7 10.65 -4.80 0.94
CA VAL A 7 11.12 -3.47 1.38
C VAL A 7 11.82 -2.78 0.21
N GLU A 8 11.38 -1.56 -0.10
CA GLU A 8 12.03 -0.68 -1.08
C GLU A 8 12.61 0.54 -0.36
N ASN A 9 13.84 0.96 -0.72
CA ASN A 9 14.55 2.06 -0.06
C ASN A 9 14.96 3.13 -1.06
N LEU A 10 14.43 4.34 -0.89
CA LEU A 10 14.74 5.50 -1.71
C LEU A 10 14.91 6.73 -0.81
N ARG A 11 16.08 7.38 -0.88
CA ARG A 11 16.39 8.60 -0.12
C ARG A 11 16.20 8.45 1.41
N GLY A 12 16.45 7.25 1.95
CA GLY A 12 16.28 6.95 3.36
C GLY A 12 14.83 6.69 3.78
N ILE A 13 13.89 6.60 2.85
CA ILE A 13 12.52 6.16 3.13
C ILE A 13 12.38 4.70 2.76
N SER A 14 11.96 3.88 3.71
CA SER A 14 11.70 2.45 3.50
C SER A 14 10.23 2.13 3.67
N ILE A 15 9.66 1.31 2.79
CA ILE A 15 8.25 0.90 2.89
C ILE A 15 8.19 -0.62 3.01
N SER A 16 7.57 -1.11 4.07
CA SER A 16 7.24 -2.54 4.21
C SER A 16 5.75 -2.77 4.00
N VAL A 17 5.39 -3.86 3.32
CA VAL A 17 4.00 -4.28 3.12
C VAL A 17 3.73 -5.60 3.85
N LYS A 18 2.54 -5.74 4.42
CA LYS A 18 1.96 -7.04 4.81
C LYS A 18 0.57 -7.16 4.23
N SER A 19 0.28 -8.28 3.59
CA SER A 19 -0.97 -8.52 2.86
C SER A 19 -1.70 -9.74 3.40
N PHE A 20 -3.02 -9.63 3.49
CA PHE A 20 -3.88 -10.66 4.06
C PHE A 20 -5.12 -10.82 3.20
N TYR A 21 -5.42 -12.05 2.81
CA TYR A 21 -6.76 -12.43 2.39
C TYR A 21 -7.63 -12.62 3.63
N LEU A 22 -8.80 -11.98 3.68
CA LEU A 22 -9.70 -12.04 4.83
C LEU A 22 -10.83 -13.05 4.60
N LYS A 23 -11.59 -12.89 3.52
CA LYS A 23 -12.73 -13.75 3.20
C LYS A 23 -13.25 -13.54 1.78
N LYS A 24 -13.95 -14.56 1.30
CA LYS A 24 -14.86 -14.52 0.14
C LYS A 24 -16.27 -14.22 0.65
N PHE A 25 -17.01 -13.42 -0.08
CA PHE A 25 -18.38 -13.09 0.27
C PHE A 25 -19.21 -12.80 -0.98
N LEU A 26 -20.51 -13.03 -0.90
CA LEU A 26 -21.45 -12.68 -1.95
C LEU A 26 -21.96 -11.25 -1.71
N SER A 27 -21.97 -10.42 -2.75
CA SER A 27 -22.59 -9.10 -2.74
C SER A 27 -23.59 -9.04 -3.90
N GLY A 28 -24.87 -9.21 -3.62
CA GLY A 28 -25.87 -9.51 -4.64
C GLY A 28 -25.61 -10.88 -5.27
N LYS A 29 -25.42 -10.95 -6.59
CA LYS A 29 -25.07 -12.18 -7.33
C LYS A 29 -23.58 -12.29 -7.68
N ILE A 30 -22.74 -11.39 -7.15
CA ILE A 30 -21.33 -11.30 -7.52
C ILE A 30 -20.46 -11.73 -6.33
N ILE A 31 -19.53 -12.64 -6.61
CA ILE A 31 -18.50 -13.07 -5.66
C ILE A 31 -17.45 -11.96 -5.52
N ASN A 32 -17.15 -11.59 -4.27
CA ASN A 32 -16.12 -10.62 -3.94
C ASN A 32 -15.11 -11.23 -2.95
N TYR A 33 -13.88 -10.75 -3.03
CA TYR A 33 -12.76 -11.16 -2.20
C TYR A 33 -12.27 -9.95 -1.42
N LYS A 34 -12.20 -10.09 -0.09
CA LYS A 34 -11.75 -9.02 0.80
C LYS A 34 -10.29 -9.23 1.17
N PHE A 35 -9.48 -8.22 0.92
CA PHE A 35 -8.06 -8.18 1.26
C PHE A 35 -7.76 -7.00 2.19
N LYS A 36 -6.78 -7.19 3.06
CA LYS A 36 -6.22 -6.15 3.94
C LYS A 36 -4.73 -6.02 3.69
N ASN A 37 -4.27 -4.79 3.53
CA ASN A 37 -2.87 -4.44 3.42
C ASN A 37 -2.47 -3.51 4.56
N ILE A 38 -1.38 -3.83 5.24
CA ILE A 38 -0.74 -2.99 6.25
C ILE A 38 0.56 -2.49 5.65
N LEU A 39 0.64 -1.19 5.38
CA LEU A 39 1.85 -0.53 4.91
C LEU A 39 2.51 0.16 6.09
N THR A 40 3.81 -0.02 6.25
CA THR A 40 4.61 0.73 7.23
C THR A 40 5.68 1.50 6.49
N ILE A 41 5.66 2.82 6.64
CA ILE A 41 6.64 3.74 6.07
C ILE A 41 7.60 4.10 7.19
N TYR A 42 8.88 3.89 6.97
CA TYR A 42 9.96 4.21 7.89
C TYR A 42 10.75 5.39 7.34
N ASN A 43 10.98 6.41 8.17
CA ASN A 43 11.93 7.46 7.84
C ASN A 43 13.29 7.14 8.46
N ASN A 44 14.12 6.42 7.69
CA ASN A 44 15.51 6.11 8.05
C ASN A 44 16.49 7.21 7.59
N GLY A 45 15.97 8.30 7.01
CA GLY A 45 16.74 9.45 6.58
C GLY A 45 16.99 10.44 7.71
N LYS A 46 17.71 11.51 7.39
CA LYS A 46 18.08 12.58 8.35
C LYS A 46 17.06 13.72 8.41
N ASN A 47 16.16 13.80 7.44
CA ASN A 47 15.25 14.94 7.28
C ASN A 47 13.84 14.59 7.74
N THR A 48 13.11 15.59 8.22
CA THR A 48 11.68 15.43 8.49
C THR A 48 10.93 15.48 7.16
N ILE A 49 10.05 14.51 6.96
CA ILE A 49 9.25 14.39 5.74
C ILE A 49 7.77 14.58 6.02
N GLN A 50 7.01 14.96 5.00
CA GLN A 50 5.55 14.98 5.04
C GLN A 50 4.99 14.18 3.87
N ILE A 51 4.04 13.29 4.15
CA ILE A 51 3.39 12.45 3.15
C ILE A 51 2.17 13.20 2.61
N LEU A 52 2.13 13.42 1.30
CA LEU A 52 1.12 14.27 0.64
C LEU A 52 -0.06 13.48 0.08
N SER A 53 0.25 12.41 -0.65
CA SER A 53 -0.75 11.61 -1.38
C SER A 53 -0.28 10.17 -1.55
N ASN A 54 -1.25 9.29 -1.82
CA ASN A 54 -1.05 7.88 -2.11
C ASN A 54 -1.59 7.58 -3.50
N HIS A 55 -0.74 7.08 -4.39
CA HIS A 55 -1.09 6.73 -5.77
C HIS A 55 -0.89 5.25 -5.97
N LYS A 56 -1.97 4.54 -6.30
CA LYS A 56 -1.92 3.09 -6.55
C LYS A 56 -2.61 2.75 -7.85
N LYS A 57 -2.12 1.72 -8.52
CA LYS A 57 -2.76 1.07 -9.65
C LYS A 57 -2.90 -0.41 -9.33
N ILE A 58 -4.12 -0.92 -9.43
CA ILE A 58 -4.43 -2.34 -9.24
C ILE A 58 -4.64 -2.94 -10.63
N PHE A 59 -3.97 -4.05 -10.89
CA PHE A 59 -4.20 -4.90 -12.05
C PHE A 59 -4.87 -6.19 -11.61
N TYR A 60 -5.80 -6.68 -12.42
CA TYR A 60 -6.50 -7.94 -12.24
C TYR A 60 -6.77 -8.56 -13.61
N LEU A 61 -7.25 -9.81 -13.63
CA LEU A 61 -7.39 -10.62 -14.86
C LEU A 61 -8.07 -9.89 -16.02
N TYR A 62 -9.12 -9.12 -15.74
CA TYR A 62 -9.96 -8.46 -16.75
C TYR A 62 -9.80 -6.94 -16.81
N GLY A 63 -8.71 -6.37 -16.26
CA GLY A 63 -8.47 -4.94 -16.36
C GLY A 63 -7.62 -4.34 -15.25
N ASN A 64 -7.78 -3.03 -15.06
CA ASN A 64 -7.08 -2.30 -14.02
C ASN A 64 -7.94 -1.18 -13.42
N SER A 65 -7.52 -0.67 -12.27
CA SER A 65 -8.15 0.47 -11.60
C SER A 65 -7.10 1.34 -10.95
N PHE A 66 -7.32 2.66 -10.93
CA PHE A 66 -6.46 3.62 -10.24
C PHE A 66 -7.09 4.03 -8.91
N LEU A 67 -6.29 4.00 -7.85
CA LEU A 67 -6.64 4.51 -6.53
C LEU A 67 -5.67 5.64 -6.19
N ASN A 68 -6.02 6.84 -6.65
CA ASN A 68 -5.36 8.07 -6.27
C ASN A 68 -6.11 8.68 -5.09
N LYS A 69 -5.45 8.78 -3.93
CA LYS A 69 -6.07 9.33 -2.72
C LYS A 69 -5.16 10.39 -2.11
N GLN A 70 -5.73 11.59 -1.95
CA GLN A 70 -5.09 12.63 -1.16
C GLN A 70 -5.19 12.24 0.33
N ILE A 71 -4.11 12.41 1.08
CA ILE A 71 -4.08 12.06 2.50
C ILE A 71 -4.51 13.29 3.28
N ARG A 72 -5.69 13.26 3.91
CA ARG A 72 -6.30 14.42 4.57
C ARG A 72 -5.36 15.12 5.56
N HIS A 73 -4.82 14.38 6.53
CA HIS A 73 -3.98 14.94 7.59
C HIS A 73 -2.50 15.10 7.21
N LYS A 74 -2.10 14.76 5.96
CA LYS A 74 -0.72 14.82 5.44
C LYS A 74 0.36 14.61 6.52
N PRO A 75 0.49 13.38 7.06
CA PRO A 75 1.26 13.13 8.26
C PRO A 75 2.73 13.51 8.10
N ILE A 76 3.30 14.09 9.16
CA ILE A 76 4.70 14.45 9.27
C ILE A 76 5.46 13.31 9.96
N LEU A 77 6.59 12.90 9.41
CA LEU A 77 7.42 11.81 9.91
C LEU A 77 8.85 12.29 10.16
N LYS A 78 9.22 12.40 11.44
CA LYS A 78 10.58 12.74 11.87
C LYS A 78 11.55 11.58 11.57
N PRO A 79 12.86 11.84 11.47
CA PRO A 79 13.90 10.80 11.42
C PRO A 79 13.71 9.75 12.53
N GLY A 80 13.85 8.47 12.18
CA GLY A 80 13.66 7.33 13.08
C GLY A 80 12.21 6.91 13.31
N ASN A 81 11.23 7.76 12.95
CA ASN A 81 9.82 7.43 13.16
C ASN A 81 9.25 6.59 12.02
N LYS A 82 8.14 5.91 12.32
CA LYS A 82 7.37 5.10 11.37
C LYS A 82 5.89 5.45 11.38
N LEU A 83 5.26 5.36 10.22
CA LEU A 83 3.82 5.50 10.04
C LEU A 83 3.23 4.18 9.55
N LYS A 84 2.21 3.69 10.25
CA LYS A 84 1.46 2.50 9.85
C LYS A 84 0.12 2.91 9.26
N LEU A 85 -0.19 2.39 8.07
CA LEU A 85 -1.43 2.65 7.34
C LEU A 85 -2.11 1.33 6.98
N GLU A 86 -3.43 1.31 7.12
CA GLU A 86 -4.25 0.15 6.79
C GLU A 86 -5.13 0.47 5.57
N PHE A 87 -5.18 -0.47 4.63
CA PHE A 87 -6.02 -0.40 3.45
C PHE A 87 -6.80 -1.69 3.28
N ASN A 88 -8.10 -1.56 3.02
CA ASN A 88 -8.98 -2.68 2.73
C ASN A 88 -9.42 -2.60 1.26
N TYR A 89 -9.43 -3.75 0.59
CA TYR A 89 -9.80 -3.88 -0.82
C TYR A 89 -10.89 -4.95 -0.93
N SER A 90 -11.98 -4.63 -1.62
CA SER A 90 -13.01 -5.59 -2.03
C SER A 90 -12.95 -5.72 -3.54
N LEU A 91 -12.52 -6.87 -4.04
CA LEU A 91 -12.28 -7.11 -5.46
C LEU A 91 -13.18 -8.21 -5.98
N LYS A 92 -13.66 -8.08 -7.22
CA LYS A 92 -14.41 -9.13 -7.94
C LYS A 92 -13.50 -10.22 -8.53
N THR A 93 -12.26 -10.31 -8.04
CA THR A 93 -11.23 -11.26 -8.51
C THR A 93 -10.50 -11.84 -7.31
N HIS A 94 -10.07 -13.10 -7.44
CA HIS A 94 -9.30 -13.81 -6.43
C HIS A 94 -7.79 -13.52 -6.54
N ILE A 95 -7.33 -12.98 -7.68
CA ILE A 95 -5.93 -12.57 -7.92
C ILE A 95 -5.89 -11.11 -8.39
N ALA A 96 -4.96 -10.34 -7.82
CA ALA A 96 -4.62 -9.00 -8.28
C ALA A 96 -3.19 -8.60 -7.91
N THR A 97 -2.62 -7.63 -8.62
CA THR A 97 -1.32 -7.04 -8.31
C THR A 97 -1.47 -5.53 -8.15
N ILE A 98 -0.88 -4.95 -7.11
CA ILE A 98 -0.91 -3.51 -6.84
C ILE A 98 0.48 -2.93 -6.95
N PHE A 99 0.58 -1.86 -7.76
CA PHE A 99 1.75 -0.99 -7.84
C PHE A 99 1.39 0.37 -7.27
N GLY A 100 2.35 1.10 -6.73
CA GLY A 100 2.08 2.46 -6.27
C GLY A 100 3.27 3.15 -5.66
N TYR A 101 3.02 4.39 -5.24
CA TYR A 101 3.98 5.21 -4.51
C TYR A 101 3.25 6.22 -3.63
N PHE A 102 3.97 6.70 -2.62
CA PHE A 102 3.59 7.90 -1.89
C PHE A 102 4.32 9.11 -2.46
N SER A 103 3.60 10.21 -2.63
CA SER A 103 4.24 11.51 -2.86
C SER A 103 4.65 12.10 -1.52
N ILE A 104 5.92 12.45 -1.39
CA ILE A 104 6.52 12.93 -0.15
C ILE A 104 7.22 14.26 -0.44
N ILE A 105 7.17 15.18 0.53
CA ILE A 105 8.01 16.37 0.55
C ILE A 105 8.97 16.31 1.74
N CYS A 106 10.23 16.65 1.50
CA CYS A 106 11.20 16.91 2.56
C CYS A 106 10.99 18.33 3.08
N LEU A 107 10.73 18.51 4.38
CA LEU A 107 10.45 19.83 4.93
C LEU A 107 11.71 20.69 5.05
N ASN A 108 12.89 20.07 5.21
CA ASN A 108 14.16 20.78 5.30
C ASN A 108 14.60 21.39 3.96
N SER A 109 14.36 20.70 2.85
CA SER A 109 14.85 21.09 1.52
C SER A 109 13.74 21.50 0.56
N THR A 110 12.48 21.40 0.97
CA THR A 110 11.27 21.58 0.13
C THR A 110 11.19 20.67 -1.11
N THR A 111 12.06 19.68 -1.21
CA THR A 111 12.12 18.77 -2.38
C THR A 111 11.03 17.71 -2.31
N LYS A 112 10.35 17.48 -3.44
CA LYS A 112 9.35 16.42 -3.58
C LYS A 112 9.96 15.19 -4.24
N PHE A 113 9.55 14.01 -3.80
CA PHE A 113 9.94 12.74 -4.41
C PHE A 113 8.88 11.66 -4.22
N LYS A 114 9.04 10.56 -4.94
CA LYS A 114 8.19 9.38 -4.85
C LYS A 114 8.88 8.32 -4.01
N ALA A 115 8.18 7.80 -3.00
CA ALA A 115 8.58 6.59 -2.30
C ALA A 115 7.70 5.45 -2.82
N TYR A 116 8.28 4.58 -3.65
CA TYR A 116 7.57 3.47 -4.27
C TYR A 116 7.24 2.40 -3.23
N ILE A 117 6.07 1.81 -3.42
CA ILE A 117 5.54 0.74 -2.58
C ILE A 117 5.96 -0.56 -3.24
N PRO A 118 6.55 -1.51 -2.47
CA PRO A 118 6.83 -2.84 -2.98
C PRO A 118 5.59 -3.50 -3.61
N VAL A 119 5.82 -4.34 -4.62
CA VAL A 119 4.74 -4.88 -5.43
C VAL A 119 3.84 -5.76 -4.57
N ILE A 120 2.57 -5.39 -4.45
CA ILE A 120 1.65 -6.13 -3.60
C ILE A 120 0.94 -7.16 -4.44
N LYS A 121 1.23 -8.45 -4.21
CA LYS A 121 0.50 -9.56 -4.83
C LYS A 121 -0.63 -10.00 -3.90
N LEU A 122 -1.86 -9.91 -4.39
CA LEU A 122 -3.06 -10.36 -3.70
C LEU A 122 -3.48 -11.70 -4.30
N PHE A 123 -3.53 -12.72 -3.44
CA PHE A 123 -4.00 -14.05 -3.79
C PHE A 123 -4.97 -14.52 -2.71
N ALA A 124 -6.19 -14.84 -3.08
CA ALA A 124 -7.11 -15.54 -2.19
C ALA A 124 -6.72 -17.02 -2.18
N ASN A 125 -6.08 -17.45 -1.08
CA ASN A 125 -5.81 -18.86 -0.88
C ASN A 125 -7.09 -19.52 -0.40
N GLU A 126 -7.83 -20.16 -1.29
CA GLU A 126 -8.90 -21.08 -0.92
C GLU A 126 -8.20 -22.31 -0.33
N THR A 127 -8.13 -22.37 1.00
CA THR A 127 -7.64 -23.59 1.65
C THR A 127 -8.75 -24.60 1.47
N LEU A 128 -8.57 -25.57 0.59
CA LEU A 128 -9.46 -26.73 0.47
C LEU A 128 -9.42 -27.43 1.83
N ASN A 129 -10.56 -27.49 2.50
CA ASN A 129 -10.75 -28.12 3.79
C ASN A 129 -11.59 -29.37 3.60
#